data_AF-A0A9N9IH63-F1
#
_entry.id   AF-A0A9N9IH63-F1
#
_cell.length_a   1.000
_cell.length_b   1.000
_cell.length_c   1.000
_cell.angle_alpha   90.00
_cell.angle_beta   90.00
_cell.angle_gamma   90.00
#
_symmetry.space_group_name_H-M   'P 1'
#
loop_
_entity.id
_entity.type
_entity.pdbx_description
1 polymer ?
#
loop_
_entity_poly.entity_id
_entity_poly.type
_entity_poly.pdbx_seq_one_letter_code
_entity_poly.pdbx_strand_id
1 'polypeptide(L)' 'HDLCLMQKICNGVRPEFSKEVPGLYISLANECMKADSPGRPSANQLHKFLDNWINDEFYANIFNRANENLNKYKSEQNI' A
#
# COMPACT_ATOMS: atom_id res chain seq x y z
N HIS A 1 -22.62 -9.45 -4.55
CA HIS A 1 -21.84 -8.63 -3.59
C HIS A 1 -21.89 -9.26 -2.22
N ASP A 2 -20.77 -9.27 -1.50
CA ASP A 2 -20.70 -9.77 -0.12
C ASP A 2 -21.18 -8.69 0.85
N LEU A 3 -22.40 -8.86 1.39
CA LEU A 3 -23.03 -7.90 2.30
C LEU A 3 -22.25 -7.76 3.62
N CYS A 4 -21.65 -8.84 4.11
CA CYS A 4 -20.86 -8.83 5.33
C CYS A 4 -19.59 -7.97 5.15
N LEU A 5 -18.93 -8.11 4.00
CA LEU A 5 -17.77 -7.30 3.67
C LEU A 5 -18.11 -5.81 3.55
N MET A 6 -19.20 -5.47 2.87
CA MET A 6 -19.61 -4.07 2.73
C MET A 6 -19.89 -3.42 4.09
N GLN A 7 -20.61 -4.13 4.98
CA GLN A 7 -20.87 -3.64 6.34
C GLN A 7 -19.57 -3.40 7.14
N LYS A 8 -18.60 -4.32 7.05
CA LYS A 8 -17.29 -4.15 7.69
C LYS A 8 -16.57 -2.88 7.19
N ILE A 9 -16.56 -2.65 5.87
CA ILE A 9 -15.92 -1.48 5.28
C ILE A 9 -16.62 -0.17 5.71
N CYS A 10 -17.96 -0.15 5.72
CA CYS A 10 -18.74 0.99 6.20
C CYS A 10 -18.49 1.29 7.69
N ASN A 11 -18.21 0.26 8.49
CA ASN A 11 -17.83 0.38 9.89
C ASN A 11 -16.33 0.71 10.10
N GLY A 12 -15.60 1.04 9.03
CA GLY A 12 -14.22 1.49 9.11
C GLY A 12 -13.17 0.38 9.04
N VAL A 13 -13.55 -0.89 8.85
CA VAL A 13 -12.56 -1.97 8.64
C VAL A 13 -11.76 -1.69 7.36
N ARG A 14 -10.44 -1.80 7.45
CA ARG A 14 -9.50 -1.65 6.34
C ARG A 14 -8.51 -2.82 6.33
N PRO A 15 -7.87 -3.11 5.18
CA PRO A 15 -6.79 -4.08 5.12
C PRO A 15 -5.66 -3.70 6.09
N GLU A 16 -5.11 -4.70 6.77
CA GLU A 16 -3.84 -4.59 7.45
C GLU A 16 -2.69 -4.90 6.50
N PHE A 17 -1.54 -4.28 6.72
CA PHE A 17 -0.35 -4.47 5.90
C PHE A 17 0.69 -5.26 6.67
N SER A 18 1.38 -6.16 5.97
CA SER A 18 2.52 -6.86 6.55
C SER A 18 3.70 -5.90 6.72
N LYS A 19 4.62 -6.24 7.64
CA LYS A 19 5.81 -5.42 7.93
C LYS A 19 6.78 -5.30 6.75
N GLU A 20 6.67 -6.19 5.77
CA GLU A 20 7.48 -6.21 4.55
C GLU A 20 7.02 -5.14 3.55
N VAL A 21 5.79 -4.63 3.66
CA VAL A 21 5.30 -3.56 2.78
C VAL A 21 5.99 -2.24 3.16
N PRO A 22 6.57 -1.51 2.20
CA PRO A 22 7.17 -0.21 2.47
C PRO A 22 6.19 0.76 3.14
N GLY A 23 6.62 1.40 4.24
CA GLY A 23 5.78 2.36 4.97
C GLY A 23 5.26 3.52 4.10
N LEU A 24 6.01 3.90 3.08
CA LEU A 24 5.58 4.90 2.08
C LEU A 24 4.32 4.46 1.32
N TYR A 25 4.24 3.18 0.93
CA TYR A 25 3.07 2.62 0.27
C TYR A 25 1.88 2.53 1.24
N ILE A 26 2.12 2.09 2.47
CA ILE A 26 1.09 2.01 3.52
C ILE A 26 0.46 3.39 3.75
N SER A 27 1.28 4.43 3.87
CA SER A 27 0.81 5.82 4.00
C SER A 27 -0.07 6.23 2.82
N LEU A 28 0.35 5.97 1.58
CA LEU A 28 -0.45 6.29 0.39
C LEU A 28 -1.76 5.50 0.35
N ALA A 29 -1.73 4.21 0.65
CA ALA A 29 -2.90 3.35 0.65
C ALA A 29 -3.93 3.80 1.71
N ASN A 30 -3.46 4.20 2.90
CA ASN A 30 -4.32 4.74 3.95
C ASN A 30 -5.02 6.04 3.52
N GLU A 31 -4.32 6.95 2.84
CA GLU A 31 -4.91 8.15 2.25
C GLU A 31 -6.00 7.81 1.21
N CYS A 32 -5.74 6.83 0.34
CA CYS A 32 -6.72 6.34 -0.64
C CYS A 32 -7.98 5.73 0.01
N MET A 33 -7.82 5.10 1.17
CA MET A 33 -8.89 4.36 1.85
C MET A 33 -9.64 5.18 2.91
N LYS A 34 -9.36 6.48 3.05
CA LYS A 34 -10.11 7.38 3.94
C LYS A 34 -11.61 7.30 3.66
N ALA A 35 -12.39 7.23 4.74
CA ALA A 35 -13.86 7.20 4.66
C ALA A 35 -14.37 8.43 3.89
N ASP A 36 -13.85 9.60 4.25
CA ASP A 36 -14.22 10.87 3.66
C ASP A 36 -13.63 11.04 2.25
N SER A 37 -14.49 11.38 1.29
CA SER A 37 -14.09 11.59 -0.10
C SER A 37 -13.05 12.71 -0.28
N PRO A 38 -13.13 13.87 0.40
CA PRO A 38 -12.15 14.94 0.23
C PRO A 38 -10.75 14.59 0.74
N GLY A 39 -10.64 13.59 1.63
CA GLY A 39 -9.35 13.13 2.14
C GLY A 39 -8.58 12.24 1.17
N ARG A 40 -9.19 11.83 0.05
CA ARG A 40 -8.57 10.90 -0.91
C ARG A 40 -7.76 11.66 -1.96
N PRO A 41 -6.57 11.18 -2.33
CA PRO A 41 -5.84 11.74 -3.45
C PRO A 41 -6.60 11.52 -4.77
N SER A 42 -6.53 12.51 -5.65
CA SER A 42 -7.00 12.37 -7.03
C SER A 42 -6.11 11.39 -7.81
N ALA A 43 -6.65 10.83 -8.90
CA ALA A 43 -5.88 10.00 -9.82
C ALA A 43 -4.61 10.70 -10.35
N ASN A 44 -4.67 12.02 -10.58
CA ASN A 44 -3.50 12.80 -11.02
C ASN A 44 -2.43 12.90 -9.94
N GLN A 45 -2.82 13.03 -8.66
CA GLN A 45 -1.84 13.00 -7.55
C GLN A 45 -1.22 11.62 -7.40
N LEU A 46 -2.02 10.56 -7.50
CA LEU A 46 -1.53 9.18 -7.49
C LEU A 46 -0.53 8.93 -8.62
N HIS A 47 -0.85 9.36 -9.83
CA HIS A 47 0.07 9.27 -10.97
C HIS A 47 1.41 9.92 -10.66
N LYS A 48 1.42 11.14 -10.12
CA LYS A 48 2.66 11.84 -9.75
C LYS A 48 3.46 11.10 -8.68
N PHE A 49 2.80 10.56 -7.65
CA PHE A 49 3.49 9.78 -6.63
C PHE A 49 4.15 8.53 -7.22
N LEU A 50 3.39 7.77 -8.01
CA LEU A 50 3.88 6.53 -8.62
C LEU A 50 4.99 6.79 -9.64
N ASP A 51 4.84 7.82 -10.47
CA ASP A 51 5.86 8.23 -11.46
C ASP A 51 7.15 8.65 -10.76
N ASN A 52 7.07 9.43 -9.67
CA ASN A 52 8.23 9.74 -8.85
C ASN A 52 8.88 8.48 -8.27
N TRP A 53 8.10 7.50 -7.82
CA TRP A 53 8.66 6.28 -7.24
C TRP A 53 9.39 5.40 -8.26
N ILE A 54 8.95 5.43 -9.51
CA ILE A 54 9.55 4.68 -10.61
C ILE A 54 10.83 5.37 -11.10
N ASN A 55 10.83 6.70 -11.20
CA ASN A 55 11.89 7.46 -11.84
C ASN A 55 12.99 7.95 -10.87
N ASP A 56 12.74 7.94 -9.57
CA ASP A 56 13.72 8.33 -8.55
C ASP A 56 14.34 7.09 -7.89
N GLU A 57 15.66 6.99 -7.98
CA GLU A 57 16.45 5.87 -7.48
C GLU A 57 16.24 5.63 -5.97
N PHE A 58 16.02 6.68 -5.18
CA PHE A 58 15.80 6.55 -3.75
C PHE A 58 14.54 5.72 -3.46
N TYR A 59 13.42 6.02 -4.14
CA TYR A 59 12.18 5.28 -3.96
C TYR A 59 12.27 3.88 -4.54
N ALA A 60 12.83 3.73 -5.74
CA ALA A 60 13.04 2.41 -6.35
C ALA A 60 13.82 1.48 -5.42
N ASN A 61 14.87 1.98 -4.77
CA ASN A 61 15.66 1.22 -3.81
C ASN A 61 14.86 0.79 -2.56
N ILE A 62 13.92 1.60 -2.08
CA ILE A 62 13.04 1.21 -0.96
C ILE A 62 12.19 -0.02 -1.35
N PHE A 63 11.56 0.01 -2.52
CA PHE A 63 10.72 -1.09 -2.99
C PHE A 63 11.54 -2.34 -3.31
N ASN A 64 12.72 -2.18 -3.92
CA ASN A 64 13.62 -3.31 -4.20
C ASN A 64 14.05 -4.02 -2.92
N ARG A 65 14.48 -3.27 -1.89
CA ARG A 65 14.86 -3.83 -0.59
C ARG A 65 13.70 -4.56 0.09
N ALA A 66 12.49 -4.00 0.02
CA ALA A 66 11.31 -4.66 0.55
C ALA A 66 11.03 -6.00 -0.16
N ASN A 67 11.18 -6.04 -1.48
CA ASN A 67 11.02 -7.27 -2.26
C ASN A 67 12.08 -8.32 -1.92
N GLU A 68 13.35 -7.90 -1.78
CA GLU A 68 14.44 -8.77 -1.32
C GLU A 68 14.16 -9.37 0.06
N ASN A 69 13.73 -8.54 1.01
CA ASN A 69 13.37 -8.99 2.36
C ASN A 69 12.21 -9.99 2.35
N LEU A 70 11.19 -9.75 1.52
CA LEU A 70 10.06 -10.66 1.37
C LEU A 70 10.51 -12.00 0.77
N ASN A 71 11.38 -11.98 -0.24
CA ASN A 71 11.91 -13.20 -0.85
C ASN A 71 12.76 -14.00 0.15
N LYS A 72 13.59 -13.31 0.94
CA LYS A 72 14.35 -13.92 2.03
C LYS A 72 13.41 -14.58 3.05
N TYR A 73 12.40 -13.86 3.54
CA TYR A 73 11.42 -14.40 4.48
C TYR A 73 10.70 -15.65 3.94
N LYS A 74 10.24 -15.61 2.68
CA LYS A 74 9.62 -16.78 2.01
C LYS A 74 10.55 -17.98 1.97
N SER A 75 11.81 -17.76 1.58
CA SER A 75 12.83 -18.82 1.55
C SER A 75 13.12 -19.42 2.93
N GLU A 76 13.11 -18.60 3.99
CA GLU A 76 13.34 -19.04 5.37
C GLU A 76 12.14 -19.82 5.95
N GLN A 77 10.94 -19.59 5.42
CA GLN A 77 9.71 -20.27 5.85
C GLN A 77 9.33 -21.48 4.98
N ASN A 78 10.10 -21.79 3.93
CA ASN A 78 9.78 -22.82 2.91
C ASN A 78 8.37 -22.64 2.29
N ILE A 79 7.95 -21.39 2.06
CA ILE A 79 6.69 -21.02 1.38
C ILE A 79 6.98 -20.41 0.02
#